data_AF-A0A6L3MIW6-F1
#
_entry.id   AF-A0A6L3MIW6-F1
#
_cell.length_a   1.000
_cell.length_b   1.000
_cell.length_c   1.000
_cell.angle_alpha   90.00
_cell.angle_beta   90.00
_cell.angle_gamma   90.00
#
_symmetry.space_group_name_H-M   'P 1'
#
loop_
_entity.id
_entity.type
_entity.pdbx_description
1 polymer ?
#
loop_
_entity_poly.entity_id
_entity_poly.type
_entity_poly.pdbx_seq_one_letter_code
_entity_poly.pdbx_strand_id
1 'polypeptide(L)'
;NKVGKKILMSGGGKCNFTNLYVEPENFISHNPHFVISALTRYTNWDFIALVCQHGIAYEERKHGQLFTLNGAKEILAMLLAECDKTGLVEIKTSCEVKAVTSIADQGFQVATTLGHFQAESVVVASGVLSVPTLGGSGIGYDIA
;
A
#
# COMPACT_ATOMS: atom_id res chain seq x y z
N ASN A 1 11.91 4.17 -11.79
CA ASN A 1 10.65 4.74 -11.24
C ASN A 1 10.76 4.67 -9.71
N LYS A 2 10.32 5.66 -8.91
CA LYS A 2 10.42 5.54 -7.42
C LYS A 2 9.17 4.88 -6.82
N VAL A 3 9.36 4.06 -5.79
CA VAL A 3 8.27 3.45 -5.00
C VAL A 3 7.55 4.48 -4.13
N GLY A 4 6.31 4.18 -3.73
CA GLY A 4 5.60 4.96 -2.71
C GLY A 4 5.24 6.41 -3.07
N LYS A 5 5.15 6.77 -4.36
CA LYS A 5 4.90 8.16 -4.77
C LYS A 5 3.65 8.79 -4.14
N LYS A 6 2.55 8.04 -4.03
CA LYS A 6 1.32 8.51 -3.38
C LYS A 6 1.51 8.72 -1.87
N ILE A 7 2.32 7.89 -1.20
CA ILE A 7 2.70 8.11 0.20
C ILE A 7 3.48 9.43 0.32
N LEU A 8 4.49 9.64 -0.53
CA LEU A 8 5.33 10.84 -0.51
C LEU A 8 4.55 12.15 -0.73
N MET A 9 3.42 12.10 -1.42
CA MET A 9 2.56 13.26 -1.67
C MET A 9 1.38 13.38 -0.72
N SER A 10 1.05 12.34 0.05
CA SER A 10 -0.12 12.38 0.91
C SER A 10 0.04 13.39 2.05
N GLY A 11 -1.07 14.00 2.45
CA GLY A 11 -1.09 14.98 3.53
C GLY A 11 -0.17 16.19 3.30
N GLY A 12 0.01 16.62 2.03
CA GLY A 12 0.92 17.71 1.68
C GLY A 12 2.40 17.36 1.93
N GLY A 13 2.76 16.09 1.79
CA GLY A 13 4.12 15.58 2.06
C GLY A 13 4.41 15.28 3.52
N LYS A 14 3.42 15.44 4.42
CA LYS A 14 3.51 15.08 5.84
C LYS A 14 2.90 13.72 6.17
N CYS A 15 2.27 13.05 5.19
CA CYS A 15 1.60 11.77 5.34
C CYS A 15 0.58 11.73 6.50
N ASN A 16 -0.69 11.96 6.18
CA ASN A 16 -1.77 11.58 7.09
C ASN A 16 -1.87 10.04 7.08
N PHE A 17 -1.15 9.36 7.95
CA PHE A 17 -0.91 7.92 7.83
C PHE A 17 -2.03 7.08 8.44
N THR A 18 -2.79 7.62 9.39
CA THR A 18 -3.98 6.98 9.97
C THR A 18 -4.85 8.00 10.73
N ASN A 19 -5.92 7.54 11.37
CA ASN A 19 -6.76 8.31 12.27
C ASN A 19 -6.88 7.62 13.64
N LEU A 20 -7.16 8.38 14.70
CA LEU A 20 -7.50 7.83 16.03
C LEU A 20 -8.85 7.12 16.04
N TYR A 21 -9.78 7.55 15.17
CA TYR A 21 -11.13 7.03 15.05
C TYR A 21 -11.30 6.31 13.71
N VAL A 22 -11.02 5.01 13.70
CA VAL A 22 -11.16 4.14 12.51
C VAL A 22 -12.26 3.14 12.76
N GLU A 23 -13.43 3.46 12.22
CA GLU A 23 -14.65 2.64 12.33
C GLU A 23 -15.15 2.26 10.93
N PRO A 24 -15.86 1.12 10.77
CA PRO A 24 -16.39 0.68 9.48
C PRO A 24 -17.24 1.74 8.76
N GLU A 25 -17.97 2.57 9.50
CA GLU A 25 -18.84 3.62 8.97
C GLU A 25 -18.08 4.75 8.27
N ASN A 26 -16.76 4.87 8.51
CA ASN A 26 -15.89 5.83 7.85
C ASN A 26 -15.45 5.36 6.44
N PHE A 27 -15.91 4.19 5.98
CA PHE A 27 -15.60 3.62 4.67
C PHE A 27 -16.84 3.46 3.80
N ILE A 28 -16.77 3.94 2.55
CA ILE A 28 -17.87 3.84 1.59
C ILE A 28 -17.68 2.57 0.75
N SER A 29 -18.65 1.65 0.82
CA SER A 29 -18.64 0.39 0.07
C SER A 29 -20.05 -0.05 -0.25
N HIS A 30 -20.24 -0.73 -1.40
CA HIS A 30 -21.50 -1.43 -1.71
C HIS A 30 -21.76 -2.59 -0.73
N ASN A 31 -20.71 -3.14 -0.11
CA ASN A 31 -20.80 -4.08 1.00
C ASN A 31 -20.17 -3.43 2.25
N PRO A 32 -20.97 -2.80 3.14
CA PRO A 32 -20.47 -2.11 4.33
C PRO A 32 -19.71 -3.04 5.30
N HIS A 33 -20.04 -4.33 5.34
CA HIS A 33 -19.42 -5.29 6.25
C HIS A 33 -18.04 -5.78 5.78
N PHE A 34 -17.66 -5.53 4.52
CA PHE A 34 -16.43 -6.06 3.92
C PHE A 34 -15.17 -5.68 4.70
N VAL A 35 -15.08 -4.44 5.18
CA VAL A 35 -13.87 -3.90 5.84
C VAL A 35 -13.70 -4.37 7.29
N ILE A 36 -14.79 -4.81 7.95
CA ILE A 36 -14.80 -5.09 9.39
C ILE A 36 -13.75 -6.13 9.77
N SER A 37 -13.65 -7.22 9.00
CA SER A 37 -12.68 -8.28 9.30
C SER A 37 -11.22 -7.83 9.11
N ALA A 38 -10.95 -6.84 8.26
CA ALA A 38 -9.58 -6.35 8.06
C ALA A 38 -9.20 -5.37 9.18
N LEU A 39 -10.10 -4.43 9.50
CA LEU A 39 -9.90 -3.41 10.54
C LEU A 39 -9.76 -4.02 11.95
N THR A 40 -10.39 -5.17 12.20
CA THR A 40 -10.29 -5.86 13.50
C THR A 40 -9.00 -6.67 13.66
N ARG A 41 -8.39 -7.14 12.56
CA ARG A 41 -7.14 -7.93 12.60
C ARG A 41 -5.88 -7.08 12.58
N TYR A 42 -5.95 -5.92 11.92
CA TYR A 42 -4.86 -4.96 11.89
C TYR A 42 -5.45 -3.56 12.10
N THR A 43 -5.37 -3.12 13.35
CA THR A 43 -5.98 -1.88 13.82
C THR A 43 -5.10 -0.67 13.49
N ASN A 44 -5.67 0.53 13.62
CA ASN A 44 -4.90 1.76 13.59
C ASN A 44 -3.81 1.80 14.68
N TRP A 45 -4.07 1.20 15.85
CA TRP A 45 -3.10 1.10 16.94
C TRP A 45 -1.89 0.22 16.62
N ASP A 46 -2.08 -0.86 15.86
CA ASP A 46 -0.97 -1.71 15.40
C ASP A 46 -0.02 -0.91 14.49
N PHE A 47 -0.58 -0.11 13.57
CA PHE A 47 0.24 0.75 12.71
C PHE A 47 0.91 1.89 13.50
N ILE A 48 0.21 2.51 14.46
CA ILE A 48 0.80 3.53 15.35
C ILE A 48 1.97 2.91 16.14
N ALA A 49 1.80 1.69 16.66
CA ALA A 49 2.87 0.98 17.37
C ALA A 49 4.10 0.74 16.48
N LEU A 50 3.91 0.35 15.22
CA LEU A 50 5.00 0.21 14.26
C LEU A 50 5.73 1.54 14.01
N VAL A 51 4.98 2.64 13.81
CA VAL A 51 5.55 3.98 13.63
C VAL A 51 6.38 4.39 14.86
N CYS A 52 5.88 4.14 16.07
CA CYS A 52 6.60 4.37 17.32
C CYS A 52 7.86 3.50 17.46
N GLN A 53 7.80 2.22 17.08
CA GLN A 53 8.95 1.29 17.12
C GLN A 53 10.10 1.76 16.23
N HIS A 54 9.79 2.41 15.11
CA HIS A 54 10.77 3.03 14.22
C HIS A 54 11.20 4.44 14.66
N GLY A 55 10.73 4.92 15.81
CA GLY A 55 11.10 6.22 16.36
C GLY A 55 10.58 7.41 15.55
N ILE A 56 9.54 7.21 14.74
CA ILE A 56 8.99 8.26 13.88
C ILE A 56 8.07 9.15 14.71
N ALA A 57 8.45 10.42 14.82
CA ALA A 57 7.64 11.40 15.53
C ALA A 57 6.44 11.84 14.68
N TYR A 58 5.28 11.95 15.32
CA TYR A 58 4.03 12.37 14.68
C TYR A 58 3.22 13.32 15.57
N GLU A 59 2.29 14.04 14.95
CA GLU A 59 1.34 14.91 15.60
C GLU A 59 -0.10 14.51 15.26
N GLU A 60 -1.01 14.74 16.20
CA GLU A 60 -2.43 14.78 15.92
C GLU A 60 -2.82 16.15 15.36
N ARG A 61 -3.62 16.14 14.30
CA ARG A 61 -4.31 17.32 13.76
C ARG A 61 -5.83 17.15 13.95
N LYS A 62 -6.60 18.09 13.41
CA LYS A 62 -8.06 18.12 13.55
C LYS A 62 -8.69 16.76 13.20
N HIS A 63 -9.73 16.39 13.96
CA HIS A 63 -10.51 15.17 13.75
C HIS A 63 -9.68 13.87 13.87
N GLY A 64 -8.70 13.82 14.77
CA GLY A 64 -7.93 12.60 15.06
C GLY A 64 -6.93 12.19 13.97
N GLN A 65 -6.65 13.06 12.98
CA GLN A 65 -5.73 12.74 11.88
C GLN A 65 -4.28 12.72 12.38
N LEU A 66 -3.51 11.69 12.04
CA LEU A 66 -2.12 11.57 12.48
C LEU A 66 -1.14 11.82 11.32
N PHE A 67 -0.24 12.78 11.52
CA PHE A 67 0.74 13.21 10.52
C PHE A 67 2.16 13.06 11.03
N THR A 68 3.08 12.62 10.18
CA THR A 68 4.51 12.63 10.53
C THR A 68 5.04 14.05 10.67
N LEU A 69 5.95 14.27 11.63
CA LEU A 69 6.58 15.57 11.83
C LEU A 69 7.66 15.85 10.77
N ASN A 70 8.49 14.86 10.40
CA ASN A 70 9.62 15.08 9.48
C ASN A 70 9.34 14.63 8.03
N GLY A 71 8.09 14.30 7.74
CA GLY A 71 7.57 14.12 6.39
C GLY A 71 7.38 12.66 5.97
N ALA A 72 6.59 12.49 4.91
CA ALA A 72 6.12 11.21 4.41
C ALA A 72 7.22 10.20 4.03
N LYS A 73 8.44 10.69 3.81
CA LYS A 73 9.62 9.85 3.58
C LYS A 73 9.91 8.90 4.74
N GLU A 74 9.55 9.27 5.97
CA GLU A 74 9.75 8.42 7.16
C GLU A 74 8.89 7.16 7.07
N ILE A 75 7.61 7.29 6.73
CA ILE A 75 6.71 6.15 6.51
C ILE A 75 7.22 5.26 5.37
N LEU A 76 7.65 5.86 4.25
CA LEU A 76 8.17 5.06 3.13
C LEU A 76 9.45 4.31 3.52
N ALA A 77 10.36 4.96 4.24
CA ALA A 77 11.60 4.33 4.70
C ALA A 77 11.33 3.18 5.67
N MET A 78 10.40 3.37 6.61
CA MET A 78 9.94 2.33 7.53
C MET A 78 9.41 1.10 6.78
N LEU A 79 8.52 1.28 5.81
CA LEU A 79 7.95 0.16 5.04
C LEU A 79 9.02 -0.59 4.25
N LEU A 80 9.98 0.13 3.66
CA LEU A 80 11.10 -0.49 2.95
C LEU A 80 12.04 -1.24 3.89
N ALA A 81 12.28 -0.72 5.10
CA ALA A 81 13.06 -1.40 6.11
C ALA A 81 12.39 -2.68 6.60
N GLU A 82 11.07 -2.69 6.78
CA GLU A 82 10.33 -3.92 7.12
C GLU A 82 10.38 -4.96 6.00
N CYS A 83 10.33 -4.55 4.72
CA CYS A 83 10.58 -5.46 3.61
C CYS A 83 12.00 -6.05 3.65
N ASP A 84 13.02 -5.19 3.79
CA ASP A 84 14.43 -5.57 3.77
C ASP A 84 14.78 -6.52 4.93
N LYS A 85 14.22 -6.26 6.13
CA LYS A 85 14.39 -7.09 7.33
C LYS A 85 13.99 -8.55 7.14
N THR A 86 13.06 -8.85 6.23
CA THR A 86 12.69 -10.23 5.92
C THR A 86 13.77 -10.98 5.15
N GLY A 87 14.59 -10.29 4.35
CA GLY A 87 15.50 -10.88 3.38
C GLY A 87 14.82 -11.62 2.22
N LEU A 88 13.49 -11.58 2.12
CA LEU A 88 12.69 -12.35 1.16
C LEU A 88 12.01 -11.48 0.09
N VAL A 89 12.06 -10.15 0.23
CA VAL A 89 11.34 -9.23 -0.65
C VAL A 89 12.29 -8.64 -1.69
N GLU A 90 12.00 -8.90 -2.96
CA GLU A 90 12.65 -8.21 -4.08
C GLU A 90 11.74 -7.11 -4.65
N ILE A 91 12.24 -5.88 -4.70
CA ILE A 91 11.51 -4.72 -5.24
C ILE A 91 12.05 -4.36 -6.62
N LYS A 92 11.27 -4.65 -7.67
CA LYS A 92 11.58 -4.25 -9.05
C LYS A 92 10.81 -2.99 -9.43
N THR A 93 11.54 -1.91 -9.71
CA THR A 93 10.95 -0.67 -10.24
C THR A 93 11.13 -0.56 -11.76
N SER A 94 10.37 0.33 -12.40
CA SER A 94 10.33 0.41 -13.88
C SER A 94 9.94 -0.92 -14.54
N CYS A 95 9.17 -1.74 -13.80
CA CYS A 95 8.66 -3.04 -14.21
C CYS A 95 7.14 -2.93 -14.30
N GLU A 96 6.63 -2.53 -15.45
CA GLU A 96 5.19 -2.40 -15.64
C GLU A 96 4.59 -3.76 -15.96
N VAL A 97 3.57 -4.18 -15.19
CA VAL A 97 2.80 -5.39 -15.47
C VAL A 97 1.89 -5.12 -16.66
N LYS A 98 1.83 -6.06 -17.60
CA LYS A 98 1.04 -5.98 -18.83
C LYS A 98 -0.11 -6.98 -18.86
N ALA A 99 0.11 -8.16 -18.31
CA ALA A 99 -0.92 -9.19 -18.21
C ALA A 99 -0.59 -10.17 -17.08
N VAL A 100 -1.62 -10.79 -16.53
CA VAL A 100 -1.54 -11.92 -15.62
C VAL A 100 -2.35 -13.06 -16.23
N THR A 101 -1.76 -14.25 -16.33
CA THR A 101 -2.41 -15.42 -16.94
C THR A 101 -2.23 -16.61 -16.03
N SER A 102 -3.30 -17.37 -15.79
CA SER A 102 -3.20 -18.63 -15.07
C SER A 102 -2.51 -19.69 -15.94
N ILE A 103 -1.60 -20.45 -15.33
CA ILE A 103 -1.00 -21.64 -15.93
C ILE A 103 -1.62 -22.84 -15.23
N ALA A 104 -2.23 -23.73 -16.01
CA ALA A 104 -2.83 -24.96 -15.49
C ALA A 104 -1.85 -25.70 -14.56
N ASP A 105 -2.31 -25.97 -13.34
CA ASP A 105 -1.60 -26.70 -12.28
C ASP A 105 -0.24 -26.09 -11.83
N GLN A 106 0.08 -24.84 -12.21
CA GLN A 106 1.39 -24.21 -11.95
C GLN A 106 1.32 -22.76 -11.45
N GLY A 107 0.13 -22.24 -11.15
CA GLY A 107 -0.06 -20.88 -10.63
C GLY A 107 -0.26 -19.84 -11.74
N PHE A 108 0.55 -18.78 -11.73
CA PHE A 108 0.38 -17.62 -12.61
C PHE A 108 1.67 -17.25 -13.34
N GLN A 109 1.50 -16.79 -14.59
CA GLN A 109 2.52 -16.05 -15.32
C GLN A 109 2.18 -14.55 -15.31
N VAL A 110 3.16 -13.73 -15.00
CA VAL A 110 3.05 -12.26 -15.00
C VAL A 110 3.94 -11.72 -16.12
N ALA A 111 3.34 -11.18 -17.17
CA ALA A 111 4.05 -10.52 -18.26
C ALA A 111 4.36 -9.07 -17.88
N THR A 112 5.61 -8.64 -18.05
CA THR A 112 6.06 -7.30 -17.67
C THR A 112 7.00 -6.68 -18.72
N THR A 113 7.31 -5.40 -18.56
CA THR A 113 8.35 -4.73 -19.37
C THR A 113 9.76 -5.28 -19.16
N LEU A 114 10.01 -6.06 -18.10
CA LEU A 114 11.30 -6.70 -17.83
C LEU A 114 11.31 -8.20 -18.18
N GLY A 115 10.25 -8.71 -18.81
CA GLY A 115 10.08 -10.12 -19.15
C GLY A 115 8.96 -10.78 -18.33
N HIS A 116 9.03 -12.11 -18.21
CA HIS A 116 8.01 -12.91 -17.54
C HIS A 116 8.46 -13.34 -16.15
N PHE A 117 7.54 -13.30 -15.20
CA PHE A 117 7.68 -13.90 -13.87
C PHE A 117 6.66 -15.01 -13.69
N GLN A 118 7.00 -16.00 -12.87
CA GLN A 118 6.08 -17.06 -12.45
C GLN A 118 5.92 -17.03 -10.94
N ALA A 119 4.69 -17.23 -10.47
CA ALA A 119 4.39 -17.29 -9.04
C ALA A 119 3.17 -18.17 -8.78
N GLU A 120 3.17 -18.88 -7.65
CA GLU A 120 2.01 -19.66 -7.20
C GLU A 120 0.83 -18.76 -6.82
N SER A 121 1.11 -17.54 -6.37
CA SER A 121 0.10 -16.56 -5.92
C SER A 121 0.45 -15.17 -6.43
N VAL A 122 -0.58 -14.40 -6.80
CA VAL A 122 -0.45 -13.01 -7.24
C VAL A 122 -1.35 -12.12 -6.38
N VAL A 123 -0.78 -11.09 -5.78
CA VAL A 123 -1.51 -10.06 -5.03
C VAL A 123 -1.58 -8.80 -5.88
N VAL A 124 -2.81 -8.37 -6.21
CA VAL A 124 -3.04 -7.15 -6.99
C VAL A 124 -3.21 -5.96 -6.04
N ALA A 125 -2.18 -5.09 -6.00
CA ALA A 125 -2.16 -3.87 -5.18
C ALA A 125 -1.90 -2.61 -6.03
N SER A 126 -2.41 -2.57 -7.27
CA SER A 126 -2.16 -1.51 -8.25
C SER A 126 -2.84 -0.17 -7.94
N GLY A 127 -3.69 -0.12 -6.90
CA GLY A 127 -4.48 1.05 -6.54
C GLY A 127 -5.55 1.40 -7.59
N VAL A 128 -5.99 2.65 -7.58
CA VAL A 128 -7.05 3.17 -8.47
C VAL A 128 -6.52 4.15 -9.51
N LEU A 129 -7.36 4.46 -10.50
CA LEU A 129 -7.13 5.40 -11.61
C LEU A 129 -6.83 6.86 -11.20
N SER A 130 -6.98 7.21 -9.92
CA SER A 130 -6.73 8.57 -9.45
C SER A 130 -5.25 8.98 -9.60
N VAL A 131 -5.04 10.20 -10.10
CA VAL A 131 -3.72 10.81 -10.35
C VAL A 131 -2.81 9.94 -11.25
N PRO A 132 -3.12 9.81 -12.56
CA PRO A 132 -2.35 8.98 -13.50
C PRO A 132 -0.85 9.32 -13.56
N THR A 133 -0.50 10.60 -13.35
CA THR A 133 0.88 11.08 -13.32
C THR A 133 1.74 10.42 -12.23
N LEU A 134 1.12 9.80 -11.21
CA LEU A 134 1.79 9.05 -10.15
C LEU A 134 1.80 7.54 -10.35
N GLY A 135 1.34 7.06 -11.51
CA GLY A 135 1.29 5.64 -11.85
C GLY A 135 -0.02 4.94 -11.46
N GLY A 136 -1.13 5.68 -11.35
CA GLY A 136 -2.45 5.06 -11.30
C GLY A 136 -2.74 4.34 -12.61
N SER A 137 -3.21 3.10 -12.54
CA SER A 137 -3.50 2.22 -13.69
C SER A 137 -4.82 1.48 -13.47
N GLY A 138 -5.51 1.15 -14.57
CA GLY A 138 -6.73 0.34 -14.59
C GLY A 138 -6.48 -1.16 -14.51
N ILE A 139 -5.22 -1.61 -14.54
CA ILE A 139 -4.87 -3.03 -14.69
C ILE A 139 -5.50 -3.95 -13.63
N GLY A 140 -5.72 -3.45 -12.41
CA GLY A 140 -6.40 -4.23 -11.38
C GLY A 140 -7.86 -4.58 -11.74
N TYR A 141 -8.54 -3.69 -12.47
CA TYR A 141 -9.87 -3.95 -13.02
C TYR A 141 -9.80 -4.87 -14.24
N ASP A 142 -8.78 -4.74 -15.08
CA ASP A 142 -8.61 -5.59 -16.27
C ASP A 142 -8.29 -7.05 -15.91
N ILE A 143 -7.70 -7.28 -14.73
CA ILE A 143 -7.40 -8.62 -14.19
C ILE A 143 -8.63 -9.28 -13.54
N ALA A 144 -9.55 -8.50 -12.96
CA ALA A 144 -10.67 -8.99 -12.15
C ALA A 144 -11.86 -9.49 -13.00
#